data_AF-Q03D73-F1
#
_entry.id   AF-Q03D73-F1
#
_cell.length_a   1.000
_cell.length_b   1.000
_cell.length_c   1.000
_cell.angle_alpha   90.00
_cell.angle_beta   90.00
_cell.angle_gamma   90.00
#
_symmetry.space_group_name_H-M   'P 1'
#
loop_
_entity.id
_entity.type
_entity.pdbx_description
1 polymer ?
#
loop_
_entity_poly.entity_id
_entity_poly.type
_entity_poly.pdbx_seq_one_letter_code
_entity_poly.pdbx_strand_id
1 'polypeptide(L)'
;MTKSARFIRFNFWELNILLLLLALFYANFLGILDMSQITFDIVYFISLFVIQITSATYRKRLHIKSNSALVFVEDERERSIIYKIHSILLCFYTAAAFLLLLAIPLINLFTLDIYTALTIISGWLILMGFLGNIIYYSTWLRYYHK
;
A
#
# COMPACT_ATOMS: atom_id res chain seq x y z
N MET A 1 -11.12 10.54 -19.40
CA MET A 1 -10.42 10.30 -18.11
C MET A 1 -9.14 11.16 -18.11
N THR A 2 -8.94 12.03 -17.11
CA THR A 2 -7.78 12.94 -17.05
C THR A 2 -6.46 12.17 -16.88
N LYS A 3 -5.31 12.81 -17.17
CA LYS A 3 -3.99 12.20 -16.96
C LYS A 3 -3.81 11.78 -15.49
N SER A 4 -4.22 12.63 -14.55
CA SER A 4 -4.22 12.38 -13.11
C SER A 4 -5.09 11.18 -12.72
N ALA A 5 -6.29 11.08 -13.30
CA ALA A 5 -7.19 9.95 -13.06
C ALA A 5 -6.59 8.61 -13.51
N ARG A 6 -5.95 8.56 -14.69
CA ARG A 6 -5.27 7.34 -15.17
C ARG A 6 -4.11 6.95 -14.27
N PHE A 7 -3.32 7.94 -13.84
CA PHE A 7 -2.22 7.72 -12.90
C PHE A 7 -2.71 7.17 -11.55
N ILE A 8 -3.73 7.78 -10.95
CA ILE A 8 -4.26 7.39 -9.65
C ILE A 8 -4.82 5.97 -9.68
N ARG A 9 -5.59 5.63 -10.72
CA ARG A 9 -6.11 4.26 -10.88
C ARG A 9 -4.98 3.25 -11.06
N PHE A 10 -3.96 3.56 -11.86
CA PHE A 10 -2.82 2.68 -12.06
C PHE A 10 -2.03 2.48 -10.77
N ASN A 11 -1.70 3.57 -10.07
CA ASN A 11 -0.95 3.56 -8.82
C ASN A 11 -1.68 2.80 -7.71
N PHE A 12 -3.01 2.92 -7.64
CA PHE A 12 -3.83 2.14 -6.70
C PHE A 12 -3.62 0.63 -6.88
N TRP A 13 -3.71 0.13 -8.12
CA TRP A 13 -3.54 -1.30 -8.40
C TRP A 13 -2.09 -1.76 -8.20
N GLU A 14 -1.12 -0.96 -8.66
CA GLU A 14 0.30 -1.29 -8.49
C GLU A 14 0.67 -1.41 -7.00
N LEU A 15 0.25 -0.46 -6.17
CA LEU A 15 0.49 -0.51 -4.73
C LEU A 15 -0.21 -1.68 -4.04
N ASN A 16 -1.47 -1.99 -4.40
CA ASN A 16 -2.17 -3.14 -3.81
C ASN A 16 -1.52 -4.47 -4.19
N ILE A 17 -1.04 -4.61 -5.43
CA ILE A 17 -0.34 -5.83 -5.86
C ILE A 17 0.99 -5.97 -5.10
N LEU A 18 1.73 -4.87 -4.91
CA LEU A 18 2.97 -4.88 -4.13
C LEU A 18 2.72 -5.19 -2.65
N LEU A 19 1.69 -4.59 -2.04
CA LEU A 19 1.28 -4.88 -0.67
C LEU A 19 0.80 -6.33 -0.51
N LEU A 20 0.13 -6.88 -1.52
CA LEU A 20 -0.29 -8.29 -1.53
C LEU A 20 0.91 -9.22 -1.57
N LEU A 21 1.89 -8.93 -2.43
CA LEU A 21 3.14 -9.68 -2.45
C LEU A 21 3.87 -9.60 -1.11
N LEU A 22 3.93 -8.41 -0.51
CA LEU A 22 4.53 -8.25 0.82
C LEU A 22 3.77 -9.07 1.88
N ALA A 23 2.43 -9.09 1.83
CA ALA A 23 1.61 -9.90 2.72
C ALA A 23 1.83 -11.41 2.53
N LEU A 24 1.97 -11.87 1.29
CA LEU A 24 2.28 -13.28 0.98
C LEU A 24 3.68 -13.67 1.45
N PHE A 25 4.67 -12.79 1.23
CA PHE A 25 6.02 -12.98 1.75
C PHE A 25 6.02 -13.11 3.27
N TYR A 26 5.27 -12.21 3.91
CA TYR A 26 5.11 -12.20 5.34
C TYR A 26 4.39 -13.46 5.87
N ALA A 27 3.35 -13.92 5.18
CA ALA A 27 2.63 -15.16 5.52
C ALA A 27 3.52 -16.41 5.37
N ASN A 28 4.38 -16.48 4.34
CA ASN A 28 5.32 -17.58 4.19
C ASN A 28 6.38 -17.58 5.30
N PHE A 29 6.90 -16.40 5.66
CA PHE A 29 7.87 -16.26 6.76
C PHE A 29 7.31 -16.76 8.09
N LEU A 30 6.01 -16.57 8.32
CA LEU A 30 5.30 -17.10 9.50
C LEU A 30 4.97 -18.59 9.40
N GLY A 31 5.32 -19.26 8.30
CA GLY A 31 5.02 -20.68 8.07
C GLY A 31 3.56 -20.99 7.73
N ILE A 32 2.76 -19.98 7.35
CA ILE A 32 1.32 -20.18 7.06
C ILE A 32 1.10 -20.87 5.69
N LEU A 33 2.00 -20.64 4.72
CA LEU A 33 1.83 -21.07 3.33
C LEU A 33 2.42 -22.46 3.03
N ASP A 34 2.99 -23.15 4.02
CA ASP A 34 3.59 -24.51 3.90
C ASP A 34 4.51 -24.72 2.67
N MET A 35 5.13 -23.64 2.17
CA MET A 35 6.08 -23.69 1.07
C MET A 35 7.52 -23.65 1.59
N SER A 36 8.42 -24.37 0.91
CA SER A 36 9.85 -24.24 1.20
C SER A 36 10.29 -22.79 0.94
N GLN A 37 11.09 -22.23 1.86
CA GLN A 37 11.55 -20.83 1.77
C GLN A 37 12.25 -20.56 0.43
N ILE A 38 13.06 -21.50 -0.06
CA ILE A 38 13.79 -21.36 -1.34
C ILE A 38 12.82 -21.28 -2.52
N THR A 39 11.80 -22.16 -2.57
CA THR A 39 10.79 -22.11 -3.63
C THR A 39 10.01 -20.82 -3.58
N PHE A 40 9.62 -20.39 -2.38
CA PHE A 40 8.86 -19.16 -2.19
C PHE A 40 9.65 -17.92 -2.62
N ASP A 41 10.92 -17.81 -2.22
CA ASP A 41 11.79 -16.70 -2.59
C ASP A 41 11.93 -16.57 -4.11
N ILE A 42 12.15 -17.70 -4.80
CA ILE A 42 12.23 -17.73 -6.28
C ILE A 42 10.92 -17.20 -6.90
N VAL A 43 9.76 -17.70 -6.46
CA VAL A 43 8.45 -17.27 -6.97
C VAL A 43 8.21 -15.79 -6.67
N TYR A 44 8.58 -15.33 -5.48
CA TYR A 44 8.45 -13.94 -5.04
C TYR A 44 9.29 -12.99 -5.91
N PHE A 45 10.58 -13.31 -6.13
CA PHE A 45 11.46 -12.49 -6.97
C PHE A 45 11.01 -12.47 -8.44
N ILE A 46 10.58 -13.60 -8.99
CA ILE A 46 10.01 -13.66 -10.34
C ILE A 46 8.75 -12.78 -10.43
N SER A 47 7.89 -12.83 -9.41
CA SER A 47 6.66 -12.02 -9.37
C SER A 47 6.97 -10.53 -9.34
N LEU A 48 7.94 -10.10 -8.53
CA LEU A 48 8.42 -8.71 -8.49
C LEU A 48 8.97 -8.26 -9.85
N PHE A 49 9.77 -9.10 -10.50
CA PHE A 49 10.33 -8.81 -11.82
C PHE A 49 9.25 -8.65 -12.88
N VAL A 50 8.27 -9.57 -12.90
CA VAL A 50 7.11 -9.51 -13.82
C VAL A 50 6.29 -8.24 -13.59
N ILE A 51 6.06 -7.86 -12.33
CA ILE A 51 5.34 -6.61 -12.00
C ILE A 51 6.10 -5.38 -12.50
N GLN A 52 7.42 -5.32 -12.33
CA GLN A 52 8.21 -4.20 -12.82
C GLN A 52 8.12 -4.06 -14.35
N ILE A 53 8.26 -5.16 -15.10
CA ILE A 53 8.13 -5.15 -16.56
C ILE A 53 6.71 -4.75 -16.98
N THR A 54 5.71 -5.33 -16.34
CA THR A 54 4.30 -5.07 -16.64
C THR A 54 3.97 -3.61 -16.35
N SER A 55 4.39 -3.09 -15.20
CA SER A 55 4.23 -1.70 -14.81
C SER A 55 4.90 -0.75 -15.80
N ALA A 56 6.16 -1.00 -16.18
CA ALA A 56 6.86 -0.19 -17.19
C ALA A 56 6.13 -0.18 -18.53
N THR A 57 5.56 -1.32 -18.94
CA THR A 57 4.79 -1.46 -20.18
C THR A 57 3.48 -0.66 -20.12
N TYR A 58 2.73 -0.78 -19.02
CA TYR A 58 1.48 -0.04 -18.82
C TYR A 58 1.71 1.46 -18.68
N ARG A 59 2.78 1.90 -17.99
CA ARG A 59 3.14 3.32 -17.91
C ARG A 59 3.38 3.93 -19.29
N LYS A 60 4.08 3.22 -20.18
CA LYS A 60 4.27 3.64 -21.58
C LYS A 60 2.94 3.73 -22.33
N ARG A 61 2.09 2.70 -22.24
CA ARG A 61 0.77 2.67 -22.90
C ARG A 61 -0.19 3.75 -22.41
N LEU A 62 -0.14 4.08 -21.12
CA LEU A 62 -1.01 5.09 -20.50
C LEU A 62 -0.45 6.52 -20.63
N HIS A 63 0.70 6.69 -21.28
CA HIS A 63 1.43 7.96 -21.40
C HIS A 63 1.69 8.61 -20.03
N ILE A 64 2.02 7.79 -19.02
CA ILE A 64 2.42 8.23 -17.69
C ILE A 64 3.95 8.40 -17.73
N LYS A 65 4.46 9.62 -17.48
CA LYS A 65 5.92 9.85 -17.41
C LYS A 65 6.52 9.02 -16.27
N SER A 66 7.61 8.31 -16.54
CA SER A 66 8.19 7.33 -15.61
C SER A 66 8.79 7.93 -14.34
N ASN A 67 9.03 9.25 -14.30
CA ASN A 67 9.79 9.92 -13.25
C ASN A 67 9.03 11.00 -12.46
N SER A 68 7.73 11.16 -12.68
CA SER A 68 6.95 12.10 -11.87
C SER A 68 6.42 11.37 -10.63
N ALA A 69 7.26 11.24 -9.60
CA ALA A 69 6.80 10.85 -8.25
C ALA A 69 5.64 11.74 -7.76
N LEU A 70 5.54 12.95 -8.34
CA LEU A 70 4.45 13.89 -8.17
C LEU A 70 3.90 14.23 -9.56
N VAL A 71 2.69 13.78 -9.88
CA VAL A 71 1.93 14.39 -10.96
C VAL A 71 1.58 15.79 -10.46
N PHE A 72 2.27 16.81 -10.97
CA PHE A 72 1.87 18.19 -10.74
C PHE A 72 0.49 18.36 -11.34
N VAL A 73 -0.49 18.37 -10.46
CA VAL A 73 -1.85 18.67 -10.81
C VAL A 73 -1.90 20.17 -11.08
N GLU A 74 -1.98 20.52 -12.35
CA GLU A 74 -2.09 21.90 -12.84
C GLU A 74 -3.48 22.50 -12.52
N ASP A 75 -4.49 21.65 -12.33
CA ASP A 75 -5.86 22.05 -12.07
C ASP A 75 -6.11 22.30 -10.57
N GLU A 76 -6.46 23.54 -10.19
CA GLU A 76 -6.72 23.94 -8.80
C GLU A 76 -7.77 23.04 -8.13
N ARG A 77 -8.76 22.56 -8.90
CA ARG A 77 -9.79 21.64 -8.41
C ARG A 77 -9.18 20.31 -7.96
N GLU A 78 -8.41 19.66 -8.82
CA GLU A 78 -7.77 18.37 -8.51
C GLU A 78 -6.76 18.54 -7.35
N ARG A 79 -6.07 19.69 -7.25
CA ARG A 79 -5.17 20.00 -6.13
C ARG A 79 -5.93 20.09 -4.79
N SER A 80 -7.10 20.75 -4.78
CA SER A 80 -7.94 20.82 -3.58
C SER A 80 -8.44 19.45 -3.12
N ILE A 81 -8.73 18.55 -4.07
CA ILE A 81 -9.14 17.16 -3.80
C ILE A 81 -7.99 16.40 -3.15
N ILE A 82 -6.78 16.50 -3.71
CA ILE A 82 -5.59 15.82 -3.18
C ILE A 82 -5.28 16.27 -1.75
N TYR A 83 -5.38 17.58 -1.43
CA TYR A 83 -5.16 18.07 -0.07
C TYR A 83 -6.17 17.51 0.93
N LYS A 84 -7.46 17.44 0.56
CA LYS A 84 -8.49 16.81 1.41
C LYS A 84 -8.19 15.34 1.66
N ILE A 85 -7.77 14.61 0.62
CA ILE A 85 -7.38 13.19 0.76
C ILE A 85 -6.17 13.06 1.68
N HIS A 86 -5.15 13.89 1.53
CA HIS A 86 -3.96 13.87 2.39
C HIS A 86 -4.30 14.16 3.84
N SER A 87 -5.18 15.12 4.12
CA SER A 87 -5.64 15.42 5.48
C SER A 87 -6.37 14.22 6.10
N ILE A 88 -7.27 13.57 5.35
CA ILE A 88 -7.97 12.36 5.80
C ILE A 88 -6.97 11.22 6.08
N LEU A 89 -6.00 10.99 5.18
CA LEU A 89 -4.99 9.97 5.37
C LEU A 89 -4.07 10.26 6.56
N LEU A 90 -3.68 11.52 6.77
CA LEU A 90 -2.88 11.91 7.92
C LEU A 90 -3.64 11.61 9.22
N CYS A 91 -4.93 11.95 9.28
CA CYS A 91 -5.79 11.62 10.42
C CYS A 91 -5.90 10.09 10.63
N PHE A 92 -6.09 9.34 9.53
CA PHE A 92 -6.14 7.87 9.59
C PHE A 92 -4.82 7.27 10.11
N TYR A 93 -3.67 7.65 9.54
CA TYR A 93 -2.37 7.11 9.96
C TYR A 93 -1.97 7.54 11.37
N THR A 94 -2.30 8.76 11.78
CA THR A 94 -2.08 9.19 13.16
C THR A 94 -2.94 8.38 14.13
N ALA A 95 -4.24 8.20 13.84
CA ALA A 95 -5.10 7.33 14.65
C ALA A 95 -4.59 5.88 14.69
N ALA A 96 -4.16 5.34 13.55
CA ALA A 96 -3.58 3.99 13.47
C ALA A 96 -2.27 3.85 14.29
N ALA A 97 -1.43 4.89 14.30
CA ALA A 97 -0.21 4.91 15.12
C ALA A 97 -0.54 4.97 16.61
N PHE A 98 -1.54 5.77 17.01
CA PHE A 98 -2.00 5.80 18.41
C PHE A 98 -2.60 4.46 18.84
N LEU A 99 -3.40 3.81 17.99
CA LEU A 99 -3.93 2.48 18.27
C LEU A 99 -2.81 1.45 18.46
N LEU A 100 -1.77 1.49 17.62
CA LEU A 100 -0.62 0.62 17.79
C LEU A 100 0.09 0.90 19.12
N LEU A 101 0.31 2.17 19.47
CA LEU A 101 0.97 2.56 20.72
C LEU A 101 0.18 2.10 21.96
N LEU A 102 -1.14 2.20 21.93
CA LEU A 102 -2.02 1.68 22.97
C LEU A 102 -2.04 0.15 23.02
N ALA A 103 -1.81 -0.51 21.89
CA ALA A 103 -1.72 -1.97 21.82
C ALA A 103 -0.37 -2.50 22.32
N ILE A 104 0.73 -1.73 22.28
CA ILE A 104 2.06 -2.19 22.72
C ILE A 104 2.08 -2.74 24.16
N PRO A 105 1.50 -2.07 25.18
CA PRO A 105 1.41 -2.62 26.52
C PRO A 105 0.64 -3.93 26.58
N LEU A 106 -0.45 -4.06 25.82
CA LEU A 106 -1.23 -5.29 25.73
C LEU A 106 -0.41 -6.40 25.08
N ILE A 107 0.31 -6.10 24.00
CA ILE A 107 1.23 -7.04 23.35
C ILE A 107 2.29 -7.51 24.35
N ASN A 108 2.91 -6.62 25.12
CA ASN A 108 3.90 -7.00 26.14
C ASN A 108 3.29 -7.79 27.32
N LEU A 109 2.00 -7.62 27.62
CA LEU A 109 1.30 -8.36 28.67
C LEU A 109 0.90 -9.77 28.22
N PHE A 110 0.57 -9.95 26.95
CA PHE A 110 0.04 -11.21 26.41
C PHE A 110 1.05 -12.01 25.58
N THR A 111 2.18 -11.40 25.18
CA THR A 111 3.24 -12.06 24.41
C THR A 111 4.56 -11.94 25.17
N LEU A 112 5.17 -13.09 25.48
CA LEU A 112 6.48 -13.16 26.13
C LEU A 112 7.65 -13.13 25.12
N ASP A 113 7.34 -13.22 23.82
CA ASP A 113 8.30 -13.42 22.77
C ASP A 113 8.36 -12.23 21.80
N ILE A 114 9.58 -11.73 21.58
CA ILE A 114 9.87 -10.60 20.69
C ILE A 114 9.47 -10.89 19.24
N TYR A 115 9.54 -12.15 18.79
CA TYR A 115 9.12 -12.51 17.43
C TYR A 115 7.62 -12.36 17.24
N THR A 116 6.82 -12.67 18.26
CA THR A 116 5.36 -12.50 18.22
C THR A 116 4.98 -11.02 18.21
N ALA A 117 5.66 -10.18 19.02
CA ALA A 117 5.42 -8.74 19.04
C ALA A 117 5.77 -8.06 17.71
N LEU A 118 6.95 -8.37 17.16
CA LEU A 118 7.36 -7.91 15.82
C LEU A 118 6.37 -8.37 14.75
N THR A 119 5.77 -9.54 14.95
CA THR A 119 4.82 -10.10 14.02
C THR A 119 3.51 -9.32 13.94
N ILE A 120 2.96 -9.01 15.11
CA ILE A 120 1.75 -8.20 15.23
C ILE A 120 1.98 -6.80 14.65
N ILE A 121 3.13 -6.17 14.95
CA ILE A 121 3.49 -4.84 14.42
C ILE A 121 3.59 -4.87 12.89
N SER A 122 4.26 -5.87 12.32
CA SER A 122 4.44 -6.00 10.87
C SER A 122 3.10 -6.21 10.16
N GLY A 123 2.25 -7.10 10.69
CA GLY A 123 0.90 -7.32 10.18
C GLY A 123 0.03 -6.05 10.25
N TRP A 124 0.12 -5.29 11.34
CA TRP A 124 -0.56 -4.00 11.48
C TRP A 124 -0.14 -3.00 10.41
N LEU A 125 1.17 -2.86 10.15
CA LEU A 125 1.69 -1.94 9.13
C LEU A 125 1.20 -2.31 7.72
N ILE A 126 1.22 -3.61 7.36
CA ILE A 126 0.71 -4.09 6.07
C ILE A 126 -0.78 -3.76 5.92
N LEU A 127 -1.57 -4.03 6.97
CA LEU A 127 -3.02 -3.78 6.97
C LEU A 127 -3.34 -2.28 6.85
N MET A 128 -2.59 -1.41 7.55
CA MET A 128 -2.74 0.04 7.43
C MET A 128 -2.31 0.56 6.05
N GLY A 129 -1.32 -0.06 5.42
CA GLY A 129 -0.96 0.21 4.03
C GLY A 129 -2.13 -0.06 3.06
N PHE A 130 -2.78 -1.23 3.18
CA PHE A 130 -3.95 -1.58 2.38
C PHE A 130 -5.13 -0.64 2.59
N LEU A 131 -5.51 -0.44 3.87
CA LEU A 131 -6.64 0.43 4.21
C LEU A 131 -6.39 1.87 3.78
N GLY A 132 -5.19 2.39 3.98
CA GLY A 132 -4.81 3.73 3.51
C GLY A 132 -4.95 3.88 1.99
N ASN A 133 -4.51 2.89 1.22
CA ASN A 133 -4.65 2.91 -0.24
C ASN A 133 -6.12 2.82 -0.69
N ILE A 134 -6.96 2.04 0.01
CA ILE A 134 -8.41 1.98 -0.22
C ILE A 134 -9.08 3.31 0.11
N ILE A 135 -8.74 3.92 1.25
CA ILE A 135 -9.25 5.24 1.66
C ILE A 135 -8.85 6.29 0.62
N TYR A 136 -7.59 6.29 0.17
CA TYR A 136 -7.10 7.19 -0.86
C TYR A 136 -7.96 7.10 -2.14
N TYR A 137 -8.12 5.89 -2.67
CA TYR A 137 -8.80 5.68 -3.95
C TYR A 137 -10.32 5.91 -3.87
N SER A 138 -10.97 5.44 -2.81
CA SER A 138 -12.41 5.64 -2.59
C SER A 138 -12.76 7.12 -2.39
N THR A 139 -11.94 7.83 -1.63
CA THR A 139 -12.10 9.27 -1.39
C THR A 139 -11.86 10.06 -2.68
N TRP A 140 -10.85 9.67 -3.46
CA TRP A 140 -10.60 10.26 -4.78
C TRP A 140 -11.79 10.07 -5.72
N LEU A 141 -12.34 8.86 -5.85
CA LEU A 141 -13.52 8.59 -6.66
C LEU A 141 -14.72 9.46 -6.23
N ARG A 142 -14.93 9.58 -4.92
CA ARG A 142 -16.04 10.38 -4.35
C ARG A 142 -15.95 11.86 -4.71
N TYR A 143 -14.74 12.43 -4.74
CA TYR A 143 -14.53 13.84 -5.05
C TYR A 143 -14.36 14.11 -6.55
N TYR A 144 -13.90 13.14 -7.34
CA TYR A 144 -13.74 13.30 -8.78
C TYR A 144 -15.08 13.26 -9.53
N HIS A 145 -16.05 12.49 -9.02
CA HIS A 145 -17.40 12.40 -9.61
C HIS A 145 -18.40 13.46 -9.13
N LYS A 146 -18.00 14.33 -8.19
CA LYS A 146 -18.76 15.51 -7.75
C LYS A 146 -18.17 16.75 -8.42
#